data_AF-A0A4Y6R279-F1
#
_entry.id   AF-A0A4Y6R279-F1
#
_cell.length_a   1.000
_cell.length_b   1.000
_cell.length_c   1.000
_cell.angle_alpha   90.00
_cell.angle_beta   90.00
_cell.angle_gamma   90.00
#
_symmetry.space_group_name_H-M   'P 1'
#
loop_
_entity.id
_entity.type
_entity.pdbx_description
1 polymer ?
#
loop_
_entity_poly.entity_id
_entity_poly.type
_entity_poly.pdbx_seq_one_letter_code
_entity_poly.pdbx_strand_id
1 'polypeptide(L)'
;MSAAASELGFKQMTCYQWVHKSRLAERVPRDRKADQRKYTPAQKAQFFVVFDRVKSTTQAARELGLHPATCAGWVRKAGLKSYGKTGVGPHPGRDEYFRLRKTGVSRRKAAAAVGIHLRTAEEWDQGIRKSGGRRIYPDGRIVDYKRGVTTMTPPAVTALVPVPVSALEKSIDPRFLTVQERELIRDLQTAGSSVRSIAHSLGRSPSTISRELGRNTDPRMGYLPHGAHRNAAARRARPKTAKLAGESDLRDYVKDKLLLRWSPEQISHALVEEFPDNPEMRVSPETIYQALYVQARGGLKREIQAALRTGRTRRKPHRTGEQRTPRFVDPMIMISERPPEIEDRAVPGHWESQCCCQAAWTPLTVAGSR
;
A
#
# COMPACT_ATOMS: atom_id res chain seq x y z
N MET A 1 -46.28 -4.14 1.49
CA MET A 1 -45.46 -5.34 1.77
C MET A 1 -45.44 -5.73 3.25
N SER A 2 -45.20 -4.82 4.20
CA SER A 2 -45.23 -5.18 5.64
C SER A 2 -46.61 -5.66 6.11
N ALA A 3 -47.70 -5.04 5.63
CA ALA A 3 -49.07 -5.43 5.99
C ALA A 3 -49.46 -6.81 5.42
N ALA A 4 -49.24 -7.03 4.11
CA ALA A 4 -49.53 -8.30 3.45
C ALA A 4 -48.72 -9.49 3.97
N ALA A 5 -47.48 -9.27 4.44
CA ALA A 5 -46.66 -10.33 5.03
C ALA A 5 -47.21 -10.79 6.39
N SER A 6 -47.77 -9.86 7.18
CA SER A 6 -48.39 -10.17 8.47
C SER A 6 -49.73 -10.88 8.32
N GLU A 7 -50.56 -10.54 7.33
CA GLU A 7 -51.82 -11.24 7.05
C GLU A 7 -51.61 -12.69 6.59
N LEU A 8 -50.55 -12.96 5.82
CA LEU A 8 -50.25 -14.29 5.27
C LEU A 8 -49.33 -15.12 6.18
N GLY A 9 -48.98 -14.65 7.38
CA GLY A 9 -48.17 -15.39 8.36
C GLY A 9 -46.70 -15.58 7.98
N PHE A 10 -46.19 -14.85 6.98
CA PHE A 10 -44.80 -14.95 6.55
C PHE A 10 -43.89 -13.94 7.26
N LYS A 11 -42.67 -14.35 7.61
CA LYS A 11 -41.65 -13.42 8.10
C LYS A 11 -41.31 -12.41 7.01
N GLN A 12 -41.30 -11.12 7.36
CA GLN A 12 -41.09 -10.00 6.45
C GLN A 12 -39.82 -10.14 5.57
N MET A 13 -38.76 -10.75 6.10
CA MET A 13 -37.54 -11.02 5.33
C MET A 13 -37.70 -12.09 4.25
N THR A 14 -38.56 -13.09 4.45
CA THR A 14 -38.80 -14.14 3.46
C THR A 14 -39.53 -13.55 2.25
N CYS A 15 -40.52 -12.69 2.48
CA CYS A 15 -41.18 -11.94 1.41
C CYS A 15 -40.20 -11.00 0.67
N TYR A 16 -39.28 -10.36 1.40
CA TYR A 16 -38.23 -9.52 0.78
C TYR A 16 -37.30 -10.32 -0.14
N GLN A 17 -36.93 -11.55 0.26
CA GLN A 17 -36.10 -12.43 -0.57
C GLN A 17 -36.85 -12.93 -1.81
N TRP A 18 -38.14 -13.23 -1.69
CA TRP A 18 -38.97 -13.65 -2.83
C TRP A 18 -39.13 -12.54 -3.85
N VAL A 19 -39.40 -11.31 -3.42
CA VAL A 19 -39.51 -10.14 -4.31
C VAL A 19 -38.16 -9.78 -4.96
N HIS A 20 -37.03 -10.10 -4.31
CA HIS A 20 -35.71 -9.90 -4.92
C HIS A 20 -35.33 -11.02 -5.92
N LYS A 21 -35.91 -12.22 -5.77
CA LYS A 21 -35.70 -13.38 -6.67
C LYS A 21 -36.65 -13.38 -7.85
N SER A 22 -37.90 -12.96 -7.67
CA SER A 22 -38.80 -12.70 -8.78
C SER A 22 -38.34 -11.42 -9.48
N ARG A 23 -38.03 -11.48 -10.78
CA ARG A 23 -37.57 -10.33 -11.58
C ARG A 23 -38.61 -9.20 -11.73
N LEU A 24 -39.62 -9.14 -10.86
CA LEU A 24 -40.61 -8.08 -10.76
C LEU A 24 -40.04 -6.93 -9.92
N ALA A 25 -39.11 -6.18 -10.51
CA ALA A 25 -38.65 -4.92 -9.95
C ALA A 25 -38.79 -3.81 -10.99
N GLU A 26 -40.02 -3.41 -11.29
CA GLU A 26 -40.24 -1.98 -11.53
C GLU A 26 -39.92 -1.27 -10.21
N ARG A 27 -38.71 -0.72 -10.14
CA ARG A 27 -38.33 0.21 -9.08
C ARG A 27 -39.25 1.41 -9.20
N VAL A 28 -40.29 1.47 -8.36
CA VAL A 28 -40.98 2.73 -8.07
C VAL A 28 -39.89 3.75 -7.67
N PRO A 29 -39.70 4.84 -8.43
CA PRO A 29 -38.69 5.84 -8.07
C PRO A 29 -39.01 6.39 -6.69
N ARG A 30 -38.12 6.14 -5.71
CA ARG A 30 -38.21 6.86 -4.44
C ARG A 30 -37.99 8.33 -4.74
N ASP A 31 -39.01 9.14 -4.54
CA ASP A 31 -38.95 10.57 -4.69
C ASP A 31 -38.04 11.16 -3.58
N ARG A 32 -36.73 11.19 -3.84
CA ARG A 32 -35.70 11.62 -2.87
C ARG A 32 -35.78 13.12 -2.54
N LYS A 33 -36.68 13.87 -3.16
CA LYS A 33 -36.79 15.32 -3.00
C LYS A 33 -37.62 15.77 -1.79
N ALA A 34 -38.44 14.90 -1.20
CA ALA A 34 -39.50 15.36 -0.28
C ALA A 34 -39.09 15.60 1.19
N ASP A 35 -37.90 15.18 1.65
CA ASP A 35 -37.57 15.25 3.10
C ASP A 35 -36.22 15.93 3.41
N GLN A 36 -35.85 16.93 2.61
CA GLN A 36 -34.79 17.85 3.02
C GLN A 36 -35.38 18.86 4.01
N ARG A 37 -35.20 18.63 5.32
CA ARG A 37 -35.44 19.64 6.36
C ARG A 37 -34.74 20.95 5.98
N LYS A 38 -35.50 21.91 5.46
CA LYS A 38 -35.02 23.25 5.11
C LYS A 38 -34.97 24.07 6.40
N TYR A 39 -33.78 24.27 6.93
CA TYR A 39 -33.55 25.19 8.05
C TYR A 39 -33.78 26.63 7.59
N THR A 40 -34.45 27.44 8.41
CA THR A 40 -34.73 28.84 8.08
C THR A 40 -33.49 29.71 8.27
N PRO A 41 -33.39 30.86 7.57
CA PRO A 41 -32.32 31.84 7.80
C PRO A 41 -32.24 32.32 9.26
N ALA A 42 -33.38 32.41 9.94
CA ALA A 42 -33.47 32.77 11.36
C ALA A 42 -32.79 31.73 12.26
N GLN A 43 -32.98 30.43 12.01
CA GLN A 43 -32.31 29.36 12.74
C GLN A 43 -30.79 29.38 12.52
N LYS A 44 -30.35 29.72 11.31
CA LYS A 44 -28.92 29.89 11.01
C LYS A 44 -28.33 31.09 11.78
N ALA A 45 -29.05 32.20 11.87
CA ALA A 45 -28.61 33.37 12.63
C ALA A 45 -28.52 33.06 14.14
N GLN A 46 -29.55 32.45 14.71
CA GLN A 46 -29.57 31.99 16.11
C GLN A 46 -28.41 31.02 16.40
N PHE A 47 -28.11 30.12 15.47
CA PHE A 47 -26.96 29.22 15.58
C PHE A 47 -25.64 29.99 15.73
N PHE A 48 -25.40 31.05 14.95
CA PHE A 48 -24.15 31.80 15.08
C PHE A 48 -24.05 32.60 16.39
N VAL A 49 -25.17 33.08 16.94
CA VAL A 49 -25.19 33.71 18.28
C VAL A 49 -24.77 32.72 19.36
N VAL A 50 -25.35 31.52 19.36
CA VAL A 50 -24.98 30.47 20.33
C VAL A 50 -23.56 29.95 20.07
N PHE A 51 -23.16 29.84 18.81
CA PHE A 51 -21.80 29.42 18.44
C PHE A 51 -20.75 30.44 18.87
N ASP A 52 -21.05 31.73 18.87
CA ASP A 52 -20.09 32.75 19.33
C ASP A 52 -19.84 32.64 20.84
N ARG A 53 -20.88 32.34 21.62
CA ARG A 53 -20.78 32.07 23.07
C ARG A 53 -20.00 30.79 23.37
N VAL A 54 -20.35 29.70 22.70
CA VAL A 54 -19.90 28.35 23.07
C VAL A 54 -18.64 27.92 22.31
N LYS A 55 -18.36 28.56 21.18
CA LYS A 55 -17.28 28.26 20.22
C LYS A 55 -17.23 26.79 19.73
N SER A 56 -18.22 25.97 20.05
CA SER A 56 -18.33 24.54 19.69
C SER A 56 -19.59 24.28 18.87
N THR A 57 -19.43 23.80 17.63
CA THR A 57 -20.55 23.50 16.72
C THR A 57 -21.47 22.42 17.28
N THR A 58 -20.93 21.38 17.92
CA THR A 58 -21.74 20.27 18.42
C THR A 58 -22.59 20.68 19.62
N GLN A 59 -22.07 21.55 20.48
CA GLN A 59 -22.78 22.03 21.65
C GLN A 59 -23.85 23.06 21.24
N ALA A 60 -23.50 24.02 20.37
CA ALA A 60 -24.45 24.98 19.82
C ALA A 60 -25.59 24.29 19.03
N ALA A 61 -25.30 23.21 18.30
CA ALA A 61 -26.32 22.43 17.59
C ALA A 61 -27.26 21.69 18.55
N ARG A 62 -26.74 21.15 19.67
CA ARG A 62 -27.55 20.48 20.69
C ARG A 62 -28.47 21.45 21.43
N GLU A 63 -27.97 22.62 21.79
CA GLU A 63 -28.75 23.66 22.48
C GLU A 63 -29.95 24.14 21.65
N LEU A 64 -29.80 24.18 20.32
CA LEU A 64 -30.86 24.63 19.40
C LEU A 64 -31.66 23.49 18.75
N GLY A 65 -31.39 22.23 19.11
CA GLY A 65 -32.04 21.07 18.49
C GLY A 65 -31.79 20.90 16.98
N LEU A 66 -30.72 21.51 16.45
CA LEU A 66 -30.37 21.49 15.03
C LEU A 66 -29.47 20.28 14.71
N HIS A 67 -29.55 19.75 13.48
CA HIS A 67 -28.69 18.63 13.08
C HIS A 67 -27.21 19.07 13.01
N PRO A 68 -26.29 18.40 13.74
CA PRO A 68 -24.89 18.85 13.86
C PRO A 68 -24.13 18.98 12.54
N ALA A 69 -24.41 18.11 11.55
CA ALA A 69 -23.72 18.15 10.27
C ALA A 69 -24.05 19.40 9.43
N THR A 70 -25.29 19.89 9.54
CA THR A 70 -25.73 21.10 8.84
C THR A 70 -25.06 22.33 9.44
N CYS A 71 -25.05 22.41 10.76
CA CYS A 71 -24.38 23.46 11.52
C CYS A 71 -22.86 23.50 11.22
N ALA A 72 -22.22 22.33 11.14
CA ALA A 72 -20.82 22.22 10.73
C ALA A 72 -20.58 22.71 9.29
N GLY A 73 -21.54 22.48 8.39
CA GLY A 73 -21.54 23.05 7.05
C GLY A 73 -21.59 24.58 7.04
N TRP A 74 -22.39 25.19 7.93
CA TRP A 74 -22.47 26.65 8.06
C TRP A 74 -21.18 27.26 8.59
N VAL A 75 -20.60 26.70 9.65
CA VAL A 75 -19.33 27.15 10.24
C VAL A 75 -18.19 27.09 9.20
N ARG A 76 -18.10 25.99 8.44
CA ARG A 76 -17.10 25.84 7.37
C ARG A 76 -17.28 26.88 6.26
N LYS A 77 -18.51 27.12 5.81
CA LYS A 77 -18.80 28.14 4.79
C LYS A 77 -18.53 29.56 5.27
N ALA A 78 -18.65 29.81 6.58
CA ALA A 78 -18.31 31.09 7.20
C ALA A 78 -16.80 31.26 7.47
N GLY A 79 -15.96 30.26 7.15
CA GLY A 79 -14.52 30.31 7.42
C GLY A 79 -14.15 30.21 8.90
N LEU A 80 -15.11 29.94 9.78
CA LEU A 80 -14.90 29.85 11.23
C LEU A 80 -14.43 28.45 11.62
N LYS A 81 -13.69 28.36 12.74
CA LYS A 81 -13.25 27.08 13.33
C LYS A 81 -14.07 26.78 14.58
N SER A 82 -14.51 25.52 14.71
CA SER A 82 -15.14 25.02 15.93
C SER A 82 -14.08 24.50 16.90
N TYR A 83 -14.16 24.96 18.14
CA TYR A 83 -13.41 24.47 19.29
C TYR A 83 -14.31 23.52 20.08
N GLY A 84 -14.50 22.30 19.57
CA GLY A 84 -15.10 21.22 20.36
C GLY A 84 -14.06 20.52 21.21
N LYS A 85 -14.47 19.55 22.05
CA LYS A 85 -13.57 18.46 22.47
C LYS A 85 -13.09 17.77 21.18
N THR A 86 -11.99 18.24 20.63
CA THR A 86 -11.14 17.46 19.74
C THR A 86 -10.91 16.14 20.46
N GLY A 87 -11.09 15.03 19.75
CA GLY A 87 -10.85 13.71 20.32
C GLY A 87 -9.55 13.73 21.11
N VAL A 88 -9.55 13.09 22.29
CA VAL A 88 -8.47 13.08 23.29
C VAL A 88 -7.17 13.55 22.66
N GLY A 89 -6.76 14.77 22.98
CA GLY A 89 -5.52 15.35 22.45
C GLY A 89 -4.33 14.41 22.70
N PRO A 90 -3.15 14.71 22.13
CA PRO A 90 -1.94 13.93 22.42
C PRO A 90 -1.85 13.67 23.93
N HIS A 91 -1.56 12.42 24.31
CA HIS A 91 -1.50 12.03 25.72
C HIS A 91 -0.68 13.08 26.50
N PRO A 92 -1.14 13.57 27.66
CA PRO A 92 -0.55 14.73 28.34
C PRO A 92 0.95 14.55 28.61
N GLY A 93 1.37 13.30 28.84
CA GLY A 93 2.78 12.94 29.04
C GLY A 93 3.65 12.73 27.79
N ARG A 94 3.11 12.87 26.57
CA ARG A 94 3.82 12.46 25.35
C ARG A 94 5.05 13.30 25.05
N ASP A 95 4.96 14.60 25.23
CA ASP A 95 6.06 15.52 24.95
C ASP A 95 7.18 15.36 26.00
N GLU A 96 6.81 15.15 27.26
CA GLU A 96 7.74 14.84 28.34
C GLU A 96 8.51 13.54 28.07
N TYR A 97 7.81 12.49 27.62
CA TYR A 97 8.44 11.22 27.26
C TYR A 97 9.49 11.40 26.17
N PHE A 98 9.18 12.13 25.10
CA PHE A 98 10.15 12.37 24.03
C PHE A 98 11.33 13.24 24.48
N ARG A 99 11.09 14.20 25.39
CA ARG A 99 12.17 14.97 26.01
C ARG A 99 13.14 14.07 26.78
N LEU A 100 12.60 13.20 27.65
CA LEU A 100 13.40 12.22 28.41
C LEU A 100 14.13 11.21 27.51
N ARG A 101 13.51 10.78 26.41
CA ARG A 101 14.17 9.90 25.43
C ARG A 101 15.30 10.61 24.71
N LYS A 102 15.15 11.90 24.40
CA LYS A 102 16.20 12.72 23.76
C LYS A 102 17.39 12.98 24.68
N THR A 103 17.16 13.07 26.00
CA THR A 103 18.23 13.21 27.01
C THR A 103 18.93 11.88 27.36
N GLY A 104 18.58 10.78 26.69
CA GLY A 104 19.26 9.48 26.84
C GLY A 104 18.66 8.57 27.91
N VAL A 105 17.53 8.94 28.53
CA VAL A 105 16.87 8.10 29.53
C VAL A 105 16.32 6.83 28.88
N SER A 106 16.49 5.69 29.57
CA SER A 106 15.98 4.40 29.09
C SER A 106 14.46 4.42 29.01
N ARG A 107 13.89 3.70 28.03
CA ARG A 107 12.44 3.63 27.79
C ARG A 107 11.65 3.32 29.06
N ARG A 108 12.14 2.39 29.88
CA ARG A 108 11.47 1.98 31.13
C ARG A 108 11.42 3.12 32.15
N LYS A 109 12.53 3.84 32.34
CA LYS A 109 12.58 5.00 33.24
C LYS A 109 11.74 6.17 32.73
N ALA A 110 11.79 6.45 31.43
CA ALA A 110 10.96 7.49 30.81
C ALA A 110 9.46 7.17 30.87
N ALA A 111 9.07 5.91 30.66
CA ALA A 111 7.70 5.47 30.78
C ALA A 111 7.16 5.57 32.22
N ALA A 112 7.99 5.20 33.21
CA ALA A 112 7.65 5.33 34.63
C ALA A 112 7.49 6.80 35.05
N ALA A 113 8.40 7.68 34.63
CA ALA A 113 8.34 9.12 34.93
C ALA A 113 7.08 9.80 34.39
N VAL A 114 6.56 9.30 33.27
CA VAL A 114 5.39 9.84 32.57
C VAL A 114 4.08 9.12 32.95
N GLY A 115 4.17 8.03 33.73
CA GLY A 115 3.01 7.25 34.15
C GLY A 115 2.35 6.45 33.01
N ILE A 116 3.11 6.00 32.01
CA ILE A 116 2.60 5.22 30.87
C ILE A 116 3.07 3.77 30.88
N HIS A 117 2.22 2.87 30.35
CA HIS A 117 2.59 1.47 30.16
C HIS A 117 3.72 1.31 29.13
N LEU A 118 4.66 0.39 29.37
CA LEU A 118 5.82 0.09 28.51
C LEU A 118 5.46 -0.11 27.03
N ARG A 119 4.39 -0.86 26.74
CA ARG A 119 3.87 -1.05 25.38
C ARG A 119 3.47 0.26 24.68
N THR A 120 2.97 1.24 25.44
CA THR A 120 2.58 2.55 24.90
C THR A 120 3.82 3.37 24.56
N ALA A 121 4.85 3.31 25.41
CA ALA A 121 6.16 3.91 25.14
C ALA A 121 6.84 3.30 23.90
N GLU A 122 6.75 1.98 23.73
CA GLU A 122 7.26 1.28 22.55
C GLU A 122 6.53 1.72 21.27
N GLU A 123 5.19 1.82 21.32
CA GLU A 123 4.40 2.30 20.20
C GLU A 123 4.77 3.75 19.83
N TRP A 124 5.07 4.61 20.79
CA TRP A 124 5.54 5.98 20.53
C TRP A 124 6.92 6.03 19.89
N ASP A 125 7.87 5.22 20.36
CA ASP A 125 9.19 5.07 19.75
C ASP A 125 9.08 4.56 18.30
N GLN A 126 8.14 3.66 18.02
CA GLN A 126 7.85 3.13 16.68
C GLN A 126 7.00 4.08 15.81
N GLY A 127 6.63 5.26 16.32
CA GLY A 127 5.81 6.23 15.59
C GLY A 127 4.35 5.80 15.35
N ILE A 128 3.86 4.79 16.07
CA ILE A 128 2.50 4.27 15.96
C ILE A 128 1.53 5.25 16.63
N ARG A 129 0.50 5.67 15.87
CA ARG A 129 -0.54 6.59 16.35
C ARG A 129 -1.84 5.84 16.61
N LYS A 130 -2.51 6.16 17.71
CA LYS A 130 -3.86 5.65 18.02
C LYS A 130 -4.92 6.70 17.71
N SER A 131 -5.94 6.32 16.96
CA SER A 131 -7.09 7.20 16.68
C SER A 131 -8.36 6.37 16.54
N GLY A 132 -9.39 6.69 17.34
CA GLY A 132 -10.71 6.06 17.23
C GLY A 132 -10.72 4.53 17.31
N GLY A 133 -9.83 3.92 18.11
CA GLY A 133 -9.68 2.45 18.22
C GLY A 133 -8.81 1.80 17.15
N ARG A 134 -8.16 2.59 16.28
CA ARG A 134 -7.25 2.13 15.23
C ARG A 134 -5.79 2.43 15.59
N ARG A 135 -4.88 1.52 15.24
CA ARG A 135 -3.42 1.75 15.26
C ARG A 135 -2.95 2.09 13.84
N ILE A 136 -2.28 3.22 13.68
CA ILE A 136 -1.75 3.72 12.41
C ILE A 136 -0.23 3.64 12.50
N TYR A 137 0.38 2.83 11.65
CA TYR A 137 1.82 2.62 11.58
C TYR A 137 2.48 3.63 10.62
N PRO A 138 3.78 3.95 10.77
CA PRO A 138 4.49 4.88 9.88
C PRO A 138 4.52 4.45 8.41
N ASP A 139 4.45 3.16 8.15
CA ASP A 139 4.39 2.57 6.81
C ASP A 139 3.01 2.64 6.15
N GLY A 140 2.03 3.28 6.81
CA GLY A 140 0.67 3.46 6.30
C GLY A 140 -0.27 2.29 6.58
N ARG A 141 0.16 1.24 7.31
CA ARG A 141 -0.73 0.17 7.80
C ARG A 141 -1.67 0.73 8.87
N ILE A 142 -2.97 0.47 8.75
CA ILE A 142 -3.98 0.80 9.75
C ILE A 142 -4.61 -0.51 10.24
N VAL A 143 -4.54 -0.76 11.55
CA VAL A 143 -5.16 -1.92 12.19
C VAL A 143 -6.36 -1.43 13.00
N ASP A 144 -7.57 -1.77 12.56
CA ASP A 144 -8.82 -1.54 13.29
C ASP A 144 -9.23 -2.85 13.99
N TYR A 145 -9.08 -2.92 15.32
CA TYR A 145 -9.38 -4.12 16.10
C TYR A 145 -10.88 -4.38 16.23
N LYS A 146 -11.74 -3.35 16.15
CA LYS A 146 -13.20 -3.52 16.22
C LYS A 146 -13.77 -4.13 14.95
N ARG A 147 -13.18 -3.79 13.80
CA ARG A 147 -13.58 -4.37 12.50
C ARG A 147 -12.76 -5.60 12.13
N GLY A 148 -11.65 -5.86 12.80
CA GLY A 148 -10.73 -6.93 12.43
C GLY A 148 -10.18 -6.74 11.01
N VAL A 149 -9.96 -5.51 10.56
CA VAL A 149 -9.40 -5.26 9.23
C VAL A 149 -8.06 -4.54 9.38
N THR A 150 -7.03 -5.09 8.74
CA THR A 150 -5.78 -4.37 8.48
C THR A 150 -5.93 -3.73 7.11
N THR A 151 -6.20 -2.44 7.08
CA THR A 151 -6.32 -1.68 5.83
C THR A 151 -5.02 -0.91 5.62
N MET A 152 -4.38 -1.07 4.46
CA MET A 152 -3.40 -0.08 4.02
C MET A 152 -4.19 1.15 3.59
N THR A 153 -3.80 2.33 4.05
CA THR A 153 -4.43 3.58 3.64
C THR A 153 -4.63 3.57 2.11
N PRO A 154 -5.86 3.56 1.57
CA PRO A 154 -6.04 4.02 0.21
C PRO A 154 -5.67 5.51 0.25
N PRO A 155 -4.68 5.98 -0.52
CA PRO A 155 -4.33 7.39 -0.48
C PRO A 155 -5.58 8.20 -0.76
N ALA A 156 -5.87 9.14 0.14
CA ALA A 156 -7.00 10.04 0.03
C ALA A 156 -6.88 10.81 -1.29
N VAL A 157 -7.65 10.40 -2.31
CA VAL A 157 -8.21 11.09 -3.50
C VAL A 157 -7.41 12.28 -4.11
N THR A 158 -6.10 12.34 -3.90
CA THR A 158 -5.23 13.42 -4.40
C THR A 158 -4.09 12.75 -5.15
N ALA A 159 -4.43 12.23 -6.34
CA ALA A 159 -3.63 12.07 -7.56
C ALA A 159 -2.09 11.86 -7.51
N LEU A 160 -1.50 11.36 -6.42
CA LEU A 160 -0.09 11.00 -6.34
C LEU A 160 0.02 9.71 -5.53
N VAL A 161 0.37 8.63 -6.21
CA VAL A 161 0.74 7.37 -5.56
C VAL A 161 1.87 7.70 -4.57
N PRO A 162 1.70 7.47 -3.25
CA PRO A 162 2.75 7.77 -2.29
C PRO A 162 3.93 6.83 -2.55
N VAL A 163 4.98 7.37 -3.16
CA VAL A 163 6.26 6.68 -3.32
C VAL A 163 6.98 6.74 -1.98
N PRO A 164 7.44 5.60 -1.42
CA PRO A 164 8.17 5.62 -0.16
C PRO A 164 9.49 6.39 -0.33
N VAL A 165 9.88 7.14 0.71
CA VAL A 165 11.11 7.97 0.70
C VAL A 165 12.34 7.14 0.35
N SER A 166 12.42 5.91 0.87
CA SER A 166 13.49 4.96 0.52
C SER A 166 13.58 4.61 -0.97
N ALA A 167 12.47 4.63 -1.70
CA ALA A 167 12.48 4.40 -3.15
C ALA A 167 12.92 5.64 -3.95
N LEU A 168 12.79 6.84 -3.37
CA LEU A 168 13.26 8.09 -3.96
C LEU A 168 14.77 8.27 -3.75
N GLU A 169 15.28 7.88 -2.59
CA GLU A 169 16.69 7.99 -2.21
C GLU A 169 17.57 6.87 -2.74
N LYS A 170 16.96 5.75 -3.19
CA LYS A 170 17.71 4.61 -3.72
C LYS A 170 18.48 5.00 -4.98
N SER A 171 19.81 5.09 -4.86
CA SER A 171 20.73 5.06 -5.99
C SER A 171 20.57 3.73 -6.73
N ILE A 172 20.16 3.78 -8.00
CA ILE A 172 19.88 2.57 -8.79
C ILE A 172 21.08 2.19 -9.61
N ASP A 173 21.43 3.07 -10.56
CA ASP A 173 22.43 2.84 -11.59
C ASP A 173 22.72 4.19 -12.25
N PRO A 174 23.98 4.47 -12.63
CA PRO A 174 24.38 5.70 -13.31
C PRO A 174 23.61 5.95 -14.62
N ARG A 175 22.96 4.94 -15.22
CA ARG A 175 22.07 5.09 -16.38
C ARG A 175 20.83 5.95 -16.09
N PHE A 176 20.34 6.01 -14.84
CA PHE A 176 19.14 6.78 -14.49
C PHE A 176 19.49 8.20 -14.05
N LEU A 177 18.67 9.17 -14.46
CA LEU A 177 18.80 10.56 -14.02
C LEU A 177 18.48 10.69 -12.53
N THR A 178 19.40 11.30 -11.80
CA THR A 178 19.29 11.70 -10.40
C THR A 178 18.38 12.90 -10.20
N VAL A 179 18.04 13.23 -8.95
CA VAL A 179 17.28 14.45 -8.63
C VAL A 179 18.07 15.70 -9.03
N GLN A 180 19.38 15.73 -8.73
CA GLN A 180 20.26 16.86 -9.03
C GLN A 180 20.37 17.10 -10.54
N GLU A 181 20.53 16.04 -11.34
CA GLU A 181 20.51 16.16 -12.80
C GLU A 181 19.16 16.71 -13.30
N ARG A 182 18.04 16.34 -12.68
CA ARG A 182 16.71 16.87 -13.04
C ARG A 182 16.54 18.34 -12.67
N GLU A 183 17.13 18.78 -11.57
CA GLU A 183 17.19 20.20 -11.18
C GLU A 183 17.99 21.00 -12.21
N LEU A 184 19.18 20.52 -12.58
CA LEU A 184 20.00 21.14 -13.63
C LEU A 184 19.30 21.18 -15.00
N ILE A 185 18.54 20.14 -15.37
CA ILE A 185 17.72 20.16 -16.59
C ILE A 185 16.71 21.32 -16.54
N ARG A 186 16.06 21.56 -15.40
CA ARG A 186 15.11 22.68 -15.25
C ARG A 186 15.82 24.03 -15.36
N ASP A 187 16.95 24.19 -14.70
CA ASP A 187 17.67 25.46 -14.69
C ASP A 187 18.15 25.82 -16.11
N LEU A 188 18.74 24.85 -16.82
CA LEU A 188 19.18 25.03 -18.20
C LEU A 188 18.01 25.25 -19.17
N GLN A 189 16.88 24.59 -18.96
CA GLN A 189 15.66 24.82 -19.74
C GLN A 189 15.11 26.24 -19.52
N THR A 190 15.14 26.73 -18.27
CA THR A 190 14.71 28.08 -17.91
C THR A 190 15.64 29.14 -18.51
N ALA A 191 16.94 28.83 -18.62
CA ALA A 191 17.92 29.64 -19.32
C ALA A 191 17.81 29.59 -20.87
N GLY A 192 16.83 28.87 -21.43
CA GLY A 192 16.61 28.78 -22.87
C GLY A 192 17.57 27.84 -23.62
N SER A 193 18.28 26.97 -22.92
CA SER A 193 19.22 26.02 -23.55
C SER A 193 18.50 24.98 -24.39
N SER A 194 19.08 24.63 -25.55
CA SER A 194 18.55 23.55 -26.39
C SER A 194 18.74 22.18 -25.74
N VAL A 195 17.90 21.20 -26.08
CA VAL A 195 18.01 19.81 -25.58
C VAL A 195 19.40 19.21 -25.79
N ARG A 196 20.06 19.55 -26.92
CA ARG A 196 21.42 19.07 -27.23
C ARG A 196 22.48 19.70 -26.34
N SER A 197 22.33 21.00 -26.03
CA SER A 197 23.21 21.71 -25.09
C SER A 197 23.06 21.15 -23.67
N ILE A 198 21.82 20.96 -23.19
CA ILE A 198 21.52 20.36 -21.89
C ILE A 198 22.17 18.96 -21.78
N ALA A 199 22.04 18.16 -22.83
CA ALA A 199 22.62 16.83 -22.88
C ALA A 199 24.15 16.84 -22.81
N HIS A 200 24.80 17.78 -23.51
CA HIS A 200 26.25 17.95 -23.46
C HIS A 200 26.73 18.37 -22.07
N SER A 201 26.08 19.36 -21.44
CA SER A 201 26.42 19.81 -20.09
C SER A 201 26.30 18.72 -19.02
N LEU A 202 25.39 17.77 -19.20
CA LEU A 202 25.17 16.65 -18.28
C LEU A 202 25.94 15.37 -18.67
N GLY A 203 26.66 15.36 -19.79
CA GLY A 203 27.30 14.15 -20.31
C GLY A 203 26.31 13.04 -20.67
N ARG A 204 25.09 13.40 -21.09
CA ARG A 204 24.00 12.45 -21.42
C ARG A 204 23.67 12.46 -22.91
N SER A 205 22.99 11.40 -23.36
CA SER A 205 22.46 11.40 -24.73
C SER A 205 21.31 12.42 -24.87
N PRO A 206 21.21 13.16 -26.00
CA PRO A 206 20.07 14.04 -26.26
C PRO A 206 18.73 13.31 -26.22
N SER A 207 18.72 12.04 -26.60
CA SER A 207 17.52 11.19 -26.52
C SER A 207 17.04 10.97 -25.09
N THR A 208 17.95 10.92 -24.11
CA THR A 208 17.61 10.77 -22.69
C THR A 208 16.88 12.02 -22.20
N ILE A 209 17.42 13.20 -22.50
CA ILE A 209 16.84 14.50 -22.08
C ILE A 209 15.49 14.74 -22.77
N SER A 210 15.40 14.51 -24.08
CA SER A 210 14.14 14.63 -24.83
C SER A 210 13.04 13.73 -24.26
N ARG A 211 13.36 12.45 -24.01
CA ARG A 211 12.41 11.48 -23.43
C ARG A 211 12.02 11.81 -22.00
N GLU A 212 12.92 12.42 -21.23
CA GLU A 212 12.65 12.86 -19.86
C GLU A 212 11.67 14.03 -19.86
N LEU A 213 11.95 15.08 -20.65
CA LEU A 213 11.07 16.24 -20.80
C LEU A 213 9.70 15.84 -21.36
N GLY A 214 9.66 15.03 -22.42
CA GLY A 214 8.40 14.61 -23.04
C GLY A 214 7.50 13.75 -22.13
N ARG A 215 8.05 13.03 -21.15
CA ARG A 215 7.27 12.18 -20.24
C ARG A 215 6.87 12.86 -18.92
N ASN A 216 7.54 13.94 -18.56
CA ASN A 216 7.44 14.50 -17.21
C ASN A 216 7.12 16.00 -17.18
N THR A 217 7.03 16.66 -18.32
CA THR A 217 6.57 18.06 -18.38
C THR A 217 5.06 18.11 -18.20
N ASP A 218 4.60 18.91 -17.25
CA ASP A 218 3.19 19.17 -17.05
C ASP A 218 2.72 20.28 -18.01
N PRO A 219 1.56 20.14 -18.70
CA PRO A 219 1.06 21.15 -19.62
C PRO A 219 0.77 22.52 -19.01
N ARG A 220 0.55 22.59 -17.69
CA ARG A 220 0.20 23.83 -16.97
C ARG A 220 1.36 24.37 -16.13
N MET A 221 2.08 23.49 -15.47
CA MET A 221 3.15 23.86 -14.51
C MET A 221 4.57 23.74 -15.09
N GLY A 222 4.72 23.23 -16.31
CA GLY A 222 6.01 23.00 -16.93
C GLY A 222 6.78 21.83 -16.31
N TYR A 223 8.10 21.84 -16.45
CA TYR A 223 8.96 20.76 -15.96
C TYR A 223 9.25 20.92 -14.46
N LEU A 224 8.79 19.95 -13.66
CA LEU A 224 8.96 19.94 -12.21
C LEU A 224 9.89 18.78 -11.77
N PRO A 225 11.16 19.05 -11.37
CA PRO A 225 12.17 18.03 -11.06
C PRO A 225 11.73 16.99 -10.03
N HIS A 226 11.23 17.44 -8.87
CA HIS A 226 10.76 16.53 -7.82
C HIS A 226 9.48 15.76 -8.18
N GLY A 227 8.63 16.34 -9.03
CA GLY A 227 7.46 15.65 -9.57
C GLY A 227 7.88 14.55 -10.55
N ALA A 228 8.78 14.89 -11.46
CA ALA A 228 9.38 14.00 -12.43
C ALA A 228 10.11 12.83 -11.75
N HIS A 229 10.89 13.09 -10.69
CA HIS A 229 11.59 12.06 -9.92
C HIS A 229 10.61 11.09 -9.23
N ARG A 230 9.57 11.62 -8.59
CA ARG A 230 8.50 10.81 -7.98
C ARG A 230 7.80 9.95 -9.03
N ASN A 231 7.47 10.50 -10.19
CA ASN A 231 6.84 9.76 -11.28
C ASN A 231 7.76 8.67 -11.84
N ALA A 232 9.05 8.94 -11.98
CA ALA A 232 10.04 7.96 -12.41
C ALA A 232 10.17 6.79 -11.41
N ALA A 233 10.23 7.10 -10.11
CA ALA A 233 10.27 6.09 -9.06
C ALA A 233 8.97 5.26 -9.00
N ALA A 234 7.81 5.91 -9.11
CA ALA A 234 6.51 5.23 -9.15
C ALA A 234 6.42 4.25 -10.34
N ARG A 235 6.84 4.68 -11.54
CA ARG A 235 6.84 3.83 -12.75
C ARG A 235 7.78 2.64 -12.64
N ARG A 236 8.88 2.75 -11.90
CA ARG A 236 9.84 1.65 -11.72
C ARG A 236 9.25 0.48 -10.96
N ALA A 237 8.33 0.74 -10.03
CA ALA A 237 7.74 -0.30 -9.19
C ALA A 237 6.97 -1.36 -10.01
N ARG A 238 6.52 -1.03 -11.23
CA ARG A 238 5.76 -1.89 -12.18
C ARG A 238 4.88 -2.92 -11.45
N PRO A 239 3.95 -2.47 -10.59
CA PRO A 239 3.12 -3.40 -9.84
C PRO A 239 2.23 -4.17 -10.83
N LYS A 240 2.39 -5.50 -10.87
CA LYS A 240 1.43 -6.37 -11.58
C LYS A 240 0.21 -6.55 -10.69
N THR A 241 -0.98 -6.41 -11.26
CA THR A 241 -2.23 -6.79 -10.60
C THR A 241 -2.16 -8.28 -10.27
N ALA A 242 -2.42 -8.64 -9.01
CA ALA A 242 -2.43 -10.05 -8.63
C ALA A 242 -3.61 -10.77 -9.30
N LYS A 243 -3.42 -12.03 -9.69
CA LYS A 243 -4.40 -12.79 -10.50
C LYS A 243 -5.78 -12.92 -9.84
N LEU A 244 -5.82 -12.92 -8.51
CA LEU A 244 -7.05 -13.03 -7.70
C LEU A 244 -7.51 -11.68 -7.10
N ALA A 245 -6.96 -10.55 -7.57
CA ALA A 245 -7.33 -9.22 -7.07
C ALA A 245 -8.50 -8.57 -7.82
N GLY A 246 -8.70 -8.92 -9.09
CA GLY A 246 -9.86 -8.48 -9.88
C GLY A 246 -11.13 -9.26 -9.54
N GLU A 247 -12.28 -8.83 -10.05
CA GLU A 247 -13.48 -9.67 -10.12
C GLU A 247 -13.35 -10.56 -11.36
N SER A 248 -13.18 -11.87 -11.17
CA SER A 248 -12.99 -12.84 -12.25
C SER A 248 -13.60 -14.18 -11.87
N ASP A 249 -14.00 -14.97 -12.87
CA ASP A 249 -14.58 -16.30 -12.68
C ASP A 249 -13.64 -17.22 -11.87
N LEU A 250 -12.33 -17.10 -12.09
CA LEU A 250 -11.31 -17.80 -11.32
C LEU A 250 -11.38 -17.44 -9.82
N ARG A 251 -11.58 -16.15 -9.50
CA ARG A 251 -11.66 -15.71 -8.10
C ARG A 251 -12.93 -16.24 -7.43
N ASP A 252 -14.05 -16.22 -8.12
CA ASP A 252 -15.31 -16.74 -7.60
C ASP A 252 -15.24 -18.24 -7.36
N TYR A 253 -14.68 -19.00 -8.32
CA TYR A 253 -14.41 -20.42 -8.14
C TYR A 253 -13.55 -20.71 -6.92
N VAL A 254 -12.39 -20.03 -6.79
CA VAL A 254 -11.48 -20.20 -5.65
C VAL A 254 -12.19 -19.84 -4.34
N LYS A 255 -12.99 -18.77 -4.33
CA LYS A 255 -13.77 -18.33 -3.17
C LYS A 255 -14.79 -19.39 -2.75
N ASP A 256 -15.55 -19.94 -3.68
CA ASP A 256 -16.61 -20.91 -3.40
C ASP A 256 -16.03 -22.23 -2.87
N LYS A 257 -14.95 -22.74 -3.48
CA LYS A 257 -14.28 -23.96 -3.00
C LYS A 257 -13.61 -23.74 -1.63
N LEU A 258 -13.05 -22.56 -1.37
CA LEU A 258 -12.52 -22.23 -0.04
C LEU A 258 -13.63 -22.18 1.03
N LEU A 259 -14.83 -21.69 0.70
CA LEU A 259 -15.98 -21.72 1.62
C LEU A 259 -16.42 -23.16 1.95
N LEU A 260 -16.24 -24.09 1.01
CA LEU A 260 -16.42 -25.53 1.22
C LEU A 260 -15.26 -26.20 1.97
N ARG A 261 -14.29 -25.42 2.48
CA ARG A 261 -13.11 -25.86 3.24
C ARG A 261 -12.11 -26.71 2.46
N TRP A 262 -12.06 -26.56 1.14
CA TRP A 262 -11.03 -27.21 0.31
C TRP A 262 -9.65 -26.62 0.59
N SER A 263 -8.60 -27.44 0.47
CA SER A 263 -7.23 -26.95 0.57
C SER A 263 -6.84 -26.17 -0.71
N PRO A 264 -5.98 -25.15 -0.62
CA PRO A 264 -5.45 -24.47 -1.80
C PRO A 264 -4.77 -25.40 -2.82
N GLU A 265 -4.16 -26.51 -2.38
CA GLU A 265 -3.66 -27.53 -3.31
C GLU A 265 -4.82 -28.23 -4.05
N GLN A 266 -5.86 -28.67 -3.33
CA GLN A 266 -7.02 -29.32 -3.94
C GLN A 266 -7.70 -28.42 -4.98
N ILE A 267 -7.83 -27.12 -4.69
CA ILE A 267 -8.42 -26.15 -5.62
C ILE A 267 -7.54 -26.00 -6.87
N SER A 268 -6.22 -25.92 -6.71
CA SER A 268 -5.30 -25.82 -7.85
C SER A 268 -5.34 -27.05 -8.75
N HIS A 269 -5.50 -28.24 -8.18
CA HIS A 269 -5.62 -29.49 -8.94
C HIS A 269 -6.99 -29.61 -9.61
N ALA A 270 -8.08 -29.31 -8.90
CA ALA A 270 -9.42 -29.35 -9.48
C ALA A 270 -9.60 -28.36 -10.64
N LEU A 271 -8.96 -27.20 -10.60
CA LEU A 271 -8.94 -26.26 -11.72
C LEU A 271 -8.30 -26.84 -12.99
N VAL A 272 -7.36 -27.78 -12.85
CA VAL A 272 -6.73 -28.45 -13.99
C VAL A 272 -7.66 -29.47 -14.63
N GLU A 273 -8.44 -30.18 -13.80
CA GLU A 273 -9.35 -31.25 -14.20
C GLU A 273 -10.69 -30.71 -14.71
N GLU A 274 -11.27 -29.73 -14.02
CA GLU A 274 -12.58 -29.14 -14.37
C GLU A 274 -12.49 -28.14 -15.54
N PHE A 275 -11.31 -27.53 -15.77
CA PHE A 275 -11.09 -26.56 -16.86
C PHE A 275 -9.83 -26.90 -17.68
N PRO A 276 -9.82 -28.01 -18.43
CA PRO A 276 -8.65 -28.42 -19.22
C PRO A 276 -8.27 -27.38 -20.27
N ASP A 277 -9.24 -26.85 -21.00
CA ASP A 277 -9.02 -25.98 -22.18
C ASP A 277 -8.83 -24.49 -21.85
N ASN A 278 -8.98 -24.08 -20.59
CA ASN A 278 -8.92 -22.67 -20.20
C ASN A 278 -7.66 -22.36 -19.36
N PRO A 279 -6.58 -21.81 -19.97
CA PRO A 279 -5.36 -21.46 -19.25
C PRO A 279 -5.56 -20.27 -18.28
N GLU A 280 -6.55 -19.41 -18.50
CA GLU A 280 -6.82 -18.30 -17.60
C GLU A 280 -7.34 -18.77 -16.23
N MET A 281 -7.99 -19.94 -16.19
CA MET A 281 -8.46 -20.59 -14.96
C MET A 281 -7.35 -21.28 -14.14
N ARG A 282 -6.08 -21.22 -14.56
CA ARG A 282 -4.97 -21.84 -13.83
C ARG A 282 -4.45 -20.94 -12.71
N VAL A 283 -4.28 -21.49 -11.52
CA VAL A 283 -3.68 -20.76 -10.40
C VAL A 283 -2.83 -21.71 -9.57
N SER A 284 -1.65 -21.26 -9.12
CA SER A 284 -0.85 -22.08 -8.21
C SER A 284 -1.39 -22.00 -6.78
N PRO A 285 -1.17 -23.03 -5.94
CA PRO A 285 -1.55 -22.98 -4.53
C PRO A 285 -0.91 -21.79 -3.82
N GLU A 286 0.32 -21.44 -4.20
CA GLU A 286 1.04 -20.26 -3.69
C GLU A 286 0.31 -18.97 -3.98
N THR A 287 -0.31 -18.83 -5.16
CA THR A 287 -1.08 -17.63 -5.52
C THR A 287 -2.36 -17.52 -4.70
N ILE A 288 -3.03 -18.65 -4.42
CA ILE A 288 -4.19 -18.70 -3.52
C ILE A 288 -3.77 -18.33 -2.09
N TYR A 289 -2.65 -18.88 -1.59
CA TYR A 289 -2.11 -18.52 -0.28
C TYR A 289 -1.73 -17.05 -0.19
N GLN A 290 -1.10 -16.47 -1.22
CA GLN A 290 -0.78 -15.05 -1.26
C GLN A 290 -2.04 -14.19 -1.24
N ALA A 291 -3.08 -14.57 -1.99
CA ALA A 291 -4.36 -13.88 -1.99
C ALA A 291 -5.09 -13.99 -0.64
N LEU A 292 -4.90 -15.10 0.09
CA LEU A 292 -5.40 -15.25 1.45
C LEU A 292 -4.61 -14.36 2.42
N TYR A 293 -3.29 -14.45 2.47
CA TYR A 293 -2.49 -13.79 3.51
C TYR A 293 -2.20 -12.31 3.25
N VAL A 294 -2.15 -11.88 1.98
CA VAL A 294 -1.71 -10.54 1.58
C VAL A 294 -2.92 -9.73 1.07
N GLN A 295 -3.82 -9.38 1.99
CA GLN A 295 -5.00 -8.56 1.69
C GLN A 295 -4.66 -7.17 1.14
N ALA A 296 -3.48 -6.64 1.49
CA ALA A 296 -2.96 -5.37 0.97
C ALA A 296 -2.81 -5.33 -0.57
N ARG A 297 -2.78 -6.48 -1.25
CA ARG A 297 -2.70 -6.60 -2.71
C ARG A 297 -4.06 -6.87 -3.38
N GLY A 298 -5.17 -6.63 -2.69
CA GLY A 298 -6.53 -6.90 -3.21
C GLY A 298 -6.98 -8.35 -3.01
N GLY A 299 -6.40 -9.05 -2.02
CA GLY A 299 -6.69 -10.45 -1.74
C GLY A 299 -8.12 -10.77 -1.27
N LEU A 300 -8.43 -12.06 -1.15
CA LEU A 300 -9.72 -12.60 -0.73
C LEU A 300 -10.12 -12.12 0.68
N LYS A 301 -11.43 -11.87 0.89
CA LYS A 301 -11.97 -11.31 2.15
C LYS A 301 -11.69 -12.23 3.34
N ARG A 302 -11.61 -11.63 4.54
CA ARG A 302 -11.27 -12.32 5.81
C ARG A 302 -12.24 -13.45 6.19
N GLU A 303 -13.48 -13.40 5.74
CA GLU A 303 -14.48 -14.49 5.89
C GLU A 303 -13.99 -15.81 5.28
N ILE A 304 -13.19 -15.72 4.20
CA ILE A 304 -12.65 -16.88 3.48
C ILE A 304 -11.41 -17.43 4.20
N GLN A 305 -10.64 -16.59 4.91
CA GLN A 305 -9.54 -17.07 5.76
C GLN A 305 -10.05 -17.96 6.91
N ALA A 306 -11.24 -17.67 7.45
CA ALA A 306 -11.85 -18.48 8.51
C ALA A 306 -12.32 -19.86 8.01
N ALA A 307 -12.52 -20.01 6.70
CA ALA A 307 -12.90 -21.28 6.09
C ALA A 307 -11.72 -22.24 5.89
N LEU A 308 -10.48 -21.80 6.12
CA LEU A 308 -9.31 -22.69 6.11
C LEU A 308 -9.41 -23.72 7.23
N ARG A 309 -9.30 -25.00 6.86
CA ARG A 309 -9.37 -26.14 7.79
C ARG A 309 -8.38 -26.06 8.97
N THR A 310 -7.23 -25.40 8.77
CA THR A 310 -6.20 -25.24 9.80
C THR A 310 -6.35 -23.97 10.66
N GLY A 311 -7.25 -23.04 10.29
CA GLY A 311 -7.46 -21.77 10.98
C GLY A 311 -6.24 -20.82 11.02
N ARG A 312 -5.15 -21.14 10.32
CA ARG A 312 -3.91 -20.36 10.38
C ARG A 312 -4.04 -19.07 9.60
N THR A 313 -3.71 -17.96 10.25
CA THR A 313 -3.65 -16.63 9.62
C THR A 313 -2.31 -16.35 8.93
N ARG A 314 -1.32 -17.23 9.09
CA ARG A 314 0.02 -17.12 8.50
C ARG A 314 0.51 -18.49 8.07
N ARG A 315 1.28 -18.53 6.97
CA ARG A 315 1.95 -19.73 6.48
C ARG A 315 2.97 -20.24 7.50
N LYS A 316 3.08 -21.56 7.66
CA LYS A 316 4.20 -22.19 8.37
C LYS A 316 5.46 -22.00 7.51
N PRO A 317 6.55 -21.42 8.04
CA PRO A 317 7.80 -21.33 7.32
C PRO A 317 8.22 -22.72 6.85
N HIS A 318 8.53 -22.87 5.57
CA HIS A 318 8.99 -24.15 5.01
C HIS A 318 10.50 -24.38 5.20
N ARG A 319 11.19 -23.36 5.73
CA ARG A 319 12.62 -23.37 6.04
C ARG A 319 12.80 -23.05 7.53
N THR A 320 13.26 -24.03 8.28
CA THR A 320 13.86 -23.82 9.60
C THR A 320 15.33 -23.45 9.37
N GLY A 321 15.90 -22.51 10.12
CA GLY A 321 17.30 -22.10 9.95
C GLY A 321 18.31 -23.26 10.05
N GLU A 322 17.90 -24.33 10.73
CA GLU A 322 18.63 -25.59 10.94
C GLU A 322 18.66 -26.51 9.70
N GLN A 323 17.75 -26.34 8.74
CA GLN A 323 17.69 -27.15 7.50
C GLN A 323 18.41 -26.47 6.33
N ARG A 324 19.55 -25.81 6.59
CA ARG A 324 20.47 -25.45 5.50
C ARG A 324 21.11 -26.75 5.01
N THR A 325 20.52 -27.38 4.01
CA THR A 325 21.23 -28.37 3.21
C THR A 325 22.44 -27.68 2.59
N PRO A 326 23.67 -28.21 2.75
CA PRO A 326 24.82 -27.66 2.08
C PRO A 326 24.56 -27.67 0.56
N ARG A 327 24.91 -26.57 -0.11
CA ARG A 327 24.70 -26.42 -1.56
C ARG A 327 25.56 -27.40 -2.36
N PHE A 328 26.66 -27.84 -1.77
CA PHE A 328 27.60 -28.81 -2.33
C PHE A 328 27.47 -30.12 -1.57
N VAL A 329 27.56 -31.23 -2.30
CA VAL A 329 27.60 -32.59 -1.74
C VAL A 329 28.94 -32.81 -1.02
N ASP A 330 29.99 -32.18 -1.54
CA ASP A 330 31.33 -32.28 -1.01
C ASP A 330 31.56 -31.35 0.18
N PRO A 331 32.37 -31.77 1.17
CA PRO A 331 32.79 -30.92 2.27
C PRO A 331 33.53 -29.70 1.73
N MET A 332 33.27 -28.52 2.34
CA MET A 332 33.97 -27.29 2.00
C MET A 332 35.45 -27.42 2.43
N ILE A 333 36.36 -27.52 1.45
CA ILE A 333 37.80 -27.48 1.69
C ILE A 333 38.21 -26.01 1.79
N MET A 334 38.92 -25.63 2.85
CA MET A 334 39.48 -24.28 2.98
C MET A 334 40.50 -24.05 1.88
N ILE A 335 40.62 -22.82 1.35
CA ILE A 335 41.57 -22.50 0.26
C ILE A 335 43.01 -22.90 0.63
N SER A 336 43.35 -22.84 1.92
CA SER A 336 44.64 -23.26 2.49
C SER A 336 44.90 -24.76 2.45
N GLU A 337 43.86 -25.58 2.34
CA GLU A 337 43.93 -27.04 2.37
C GLU A 337 43.76 -27.65 0.96
N ARG A 338 43.78 -26.81 -0.07
CA ARG A 338 43.64 -27.26 -1.45
C ARG A 338 44.89 -28.06 -1.88
N PRO A 339 44.73 -29.20 -2.55
CA PRO A 339 45.85 -29.92 -3.16
C PRO A 339 46.71 -29.01 -4.06
N PRO A 340 48.05 -29.12 -4.01
CA PRO A 340 48.97 -28.28 -4.79
C PRO A 340 48.77 -28.44 -6.31
N GLU A 341 48.31 -29.61 -6.76
CA GLU A 341 47.97 -29.92 -8.15
C GLU A 341 46.92 -28.95 -8.76
N ILE A 342 46.17 -28.22 -7.92
CA ILE A 342 45.21 -27.20 -8.35
C ILE A 342 45.88 -25.88 -8.76
N GLU A 343 47.08 -25.58 -8.24
CA GLU A 343 47.86 -24.40 -8.67
C GLU A 343 48.36 -24.52 -10.11
N ASP A 344 48.70 -25.74 -10.53
CA ASP A 344 49.30 -25.98 -11.85
C ASP A 344 48.31 -25.79 -13.01
N ARG A 345 47.00 -25.79 -12.74
CA ARG A 345 45.92 -25.58 -13.72
C ARG A 345 46.05 -26.46 -14.98
N ALA A 346 46.76 -27.57 -14.87
CA ALA A 346 47.12 -28.42 -16.01
C ALA A 346 45.96 -29.31 -16.48
N VAL A 347 44.99 -29.59 -15.60
CA VAL A 347 43.84 -30.46 -15.89
C VAL A 347 42.56 -29.63 -16.04
N PRO A 348 41.74 -29.90 -17.08
CA PRO A 348 40.40 -29.29 -17.21
C PRO A 348 39.55 -29.56 -15.96
N GLY A 349 39.26 -28.51 -15.20
CA GLY A 349 38.62 -28.58 -13.87
C GLY A 349 39.30 -27.72 -12.82
N HIS A 350 40.61 -27.48 -12.96
CA HIS A 350 41.41 -26.62 -12.07
C HIS A 350 41.49 -25.17 -12.56
N TRP A 351 40.84 -24.86 -13.69
CA TRP A 351 40.75 -23.53 -14.25
C TRP A 351 39.75 -22.71 -13.45
N GLU A 352 40.23 -21.97 -12.46
CA GLU A 352 39.47 -20.88 -11.87
C GLU A 352 39.17 -19.86 -12.96
N SER A 353 37.90 -19.77 -13.35
CA SER A 353 37.40 -18.79 -14.30
C SER A 353 37.62 -17.39 -13.72
N GLN A 354 38.68 -16.71 -14.14
CA GLN A 354 38.73 -15.25 -14.10
C GLN A 354 37.62 -14.77 -15.04
N CYS A 355 36.47 -14.43 -14.46
CA CYS A 355 35.38 -13.66 -15.04
C CYS A 355 35.31 -13.64 -16.58
N CYS A 356 34.47 -14.50 -17.17
CA CYS A 356 33.94 -14.26 -18.51
C CYS A 356 33.16 -12.92 -18.51
N CYS A 357 33.85 -11.80 -18.77
CA CYS A 357 33.32 -10.52 -19.21
C CYS A 357 34.47 -9.52 -19.51
N GLN A 358 35.40 -9.86 -20.41
CA GLN A 358 36.13 -8.82 -21.17
C GLN A 358 36.19 -9.23 -22.63
N ALA A 359 35.30 -8.62 -23.42
CA ALA A 359 35.42 -8.58 -24.86
C ALA A 359 36.54 -7.59 -25.22
N ALA A 360 37.63 -8.11 -25.77
CA ALA A 360 38.54 -7.32 -26.59
C ALA A 360 39.02 -8.22 -27.74
N TRP A 361 38.36 -8.05 -28.88
CA TRP A 361 38.85 -8.54 -30.16
C TRP A 361 40.19 -7.88 -30.45
N THR A 362 41.25 -8.67 -30.56
CA THR A 362 42.48 -8.26 -31.24
C THR A 362 42.86 -9.40 -32.18
N PRO A 363 42.83 -9.20 -33.51
CA PRO A 363 43.21 -10.25 -34.45
C PRO A 363 44.73 -10.38 -34.44
N LEU A 364 45.24 -11.56 -34.08
CA LEU A 364 46.66 -11.87 -34.16
C LEU A 364 47.04 -12.08 -35.63
N THR A 365 47.84 -11.17 -36.17
CA THR A 365 48.55 -11.35 -37.43
C THR A 365 49.64 -12.41 -37.23
N VAL A 366 49.52 -13.56 -37.90
CA VAL A 366 50.59 -14.56 -37.94
C VAL A 366 51.61 -14.09 -38.99
N ALA A 367 52.74 -13.56 -38.51
CA ALA A 367 53.96 -13.46 -39.29
C ALA A 367 54.82 -14.70 -38.98
N GLY A 368 55.07 -15.51 -40.01
CA GLY A 368 55.98 -16.64 -39.92
C GLY A 368 57.45 -16.20 -39.88
N SER A 369 58.29 -17.08 -39.36
CA SER A 369 59.71 -17.09 -39.69
C SER A 369 60.28 -18.50 -39.61
N ARG A 370 60.68 -18.98 -40.79
CA ARG A 370 61.75 -19.92 -41.15
C ARG A 370 61.83 -21.29 -40.48
#